data_AF-A0A959IZU4-F1
#
_entry.id   AF-A0A959IZU4-F1
#
_cell.length_a   1.000
_cell.length_b   1.000
_cell.length_c   1.000
_cell.angle_alpha   90.00
_cell.angle_beta   90.00
_cell.angle_gamma   90.00
#
_symmetry.space_group_name_H-M   'P 1'
#
loop_
_entity.id
_entity.type
_entity.pdbx_description
1 polymer ?
#
loop_
_entity_poly.entity_id
_entity_poly.type
_entity_poly.pdbx_seq_one_letter_code
_entity_poly.pdbx_strand_id
1 'polypeptide(L)'
;MIDYLGIVGIINRECKVLFVEPFKLVQNIGHNNIYLYRIEGTSTALNRYDSEPVKVLKWFDKYWLFIELKFIVDKSKRLQKIVSEIHTNISISVYEGEDSDEIKTQLFRAEWDDFNNPEELHSQPHWHITSSQAIEKTFEDYSNHFDNGDFVSLLEDQRTKFFDVKRIHFAMNGNWQEEQSHIHKIKNPEQVSKWLMGLLNHIRVELEK
;
A
#
# COMPACT_ATOMS: atom_id res chain seq x y z
N MET A 1 -25.61 4.05 -0.48
CA MET A 1 -24.75 3.00 0.09
C MET A 1 -23.61 2.83 -0.89
N ILE A 2 -22.36 2.97 -0.46
CA ILE A 2 -21.21 2.78 -1.35
C ILE A 2 -21.18 1.32 -1.77
N ASP A 3 -21.18 1.07 -3.08
CA ASP A 3 -21.10 -0.28 -3.63
C ASP A 3 -19.64 -0.74 -3.62
N TYR A 4 -19.25 -1.49 -2.58
CA TYR A 4 -17.88 -2.03 -2.50
C TYR A 4 -17.59 -3.01 -3.64
N LEU A 5 -18.60 -3.72 -4.16
CA LEU A 5 -18.43 -4.56 -5.36
C LEU A 5 -18.18 -3.69 -6.59
N GLY A 6 -18.84 -2.54 -6.67
CA GLY A 6 -18.56 -1.50 -7.66
C GLY A 6 -17.12 -0.98 -7.59
N ILE A 7 -16.61 -0.70 -6.39
CA ILE A 7 -15.20 -0.30 -6.16
C ILE A 7 -14.23 -1.37 -6.63
N VAL A 8 -14.40 -2.62 -6.20
CA VAL A 8 -13.52 -3.72 -6.60
C VAL A 8 -13.61 -3.95 -8.11
N GLY A 9 -14.81 -3.91 -8.68
CA GLY A 9 -15.05 -4.11 -10.11
C GLY A 9 -14.39 -3.05 -10.98
N ILE A 10 -14.47 -1.76 -10.61
CA ILE A 10 -13.84 -0.69 -11.36
C ILE A 10 -12.31 -0.77 -11.28
N ILE A 11 -11.75 -1.08 -10.11
CA ILE A 11 -10.30 -1.23 -9.93
C ILE A 11 -9.79 -2.39 -10.78
N ASN A 12 -10.45 -3.55 -10.75
CA ASN A 12 -10.10 -4.70 -11.60
C ASN A 12 -10.16 -4.39 -13.09
N ARG A 13 -11.11 -3.54 -13.51
CA ARG A 13 -11.27 -3.15 -14.91
C ARG A 13 -10.21 -2.16 -15.36
N GLU A 14 -9.94 -1.14 -14.55
CA GLU A 14 -9.17 0.05 -14.96
C GLU A 14 -7.69 -0.06 -14.60
N CYS A 15 -7.33 -0.59 -13.43
CA CYS A 15 -5.94 -0.66 -13.00
C CYS A 15 -5.13 -1.73 -13.74
N LYS A 16 -5.77 -2.71 -14.40
CA LYS A 16 -5.07 -3.79 -15.12
C LYS A 16 -4.09 -3.29 -16.19
N VAL A 17 -4.32 -2.10 -16.74
CA VAL A 17 -3.44 -1.51 -17.76
C VAL A 17 -2.08 -1.04 -17.20
N LEU A 18 -1.97 -0.95 -15.87
CA LEU A 18 -0.76 -0.51 -15.18
C LEU A 18 0.20 -1.66 -14.87
N PHE A 19 -0.18 -2.91 -15.14
CA PHE A 19 0.57 -4.11 -14.79
C PHE A 19 0.92 -4.91 -16.03
N VAL A 20 2.10 -5.53 -15.99
CA VAL A 20 2.53 -6.49 -17.03
C VAL A 20 1.86 -7.84 -16.79
N GLU A 21 1.76 -8.26 -15.53
CA GLU A 21 1.07 -9.50 -15.15
C GLU A 21 -0.45 -9.30 -15.01
N PRO A 22 -1.25 -10.38 -15.12
CA PRO A 22 -2.70 -10.30 -14.93
C PRO A 22 -3.08 -9.74 -13.55
N PHE A 23 -3.49 -8.48 -13.54
CA PHE A 23 -3.97 -7.81 -12.33
C PHE A 23 -5.37 -8.28 -11.94
N LYS A 24 -5.54 -8.66 -10.67
CA LYS A 24 -6.84 -8.96 -10.10
C LYS A 24 -6.83 -8.80 -8.58
N LEU A 25 -7.87 -8.16 -8.06
CA LEU A 25 -8.23 -8.19 -6.65
C LEU A 25 -9.16 -9.38 -6.40
N VAL A 26 -8.79 -10.23 -5.46
CA VAL A 26 -9.54 -11.42 -5.04
C VAL A 26 -10.03 -11.24 -3.61
N GLN A 27 -11.22 -11.78 -3.34
CA GLN A 27 -11.79 -11.77 -2.00
C GLN A 27 -10.95 -12.68 -1.10
N ASN A 28 -10.60 -12.19 0.08
CA ASN A 28 -9.95 -12.94 1.13
C ASN A 28 -10.85 -13.08 2.36
N ILE A 29 -10.46 -13.99 3.25
CA ILE A 29 -11.16 -14.23 4.52
C ILE A 29 -11.12 -12.94 5.34
N GLY A 30 -12.29 -12.34 5.53
CA GLY A 30 -12.51 -11.30 6.53
C GLY A 30 -13.12 -11.88 7.80
N HIS A 31 -13.35 -11.02 8.79
CA HIS A 31 -14.03 -11.39 10.04
C HIS A 31 -15.31 -10.57 10.21
N ASN A 32 -16.40 -11.23 10.63
CA ASN A 32 -17.68 -10.64 10.99
C ASN A 32 -18.28 -9.71 9.92
N ASN A 33 -17.98 -8.42 10.03
CA ASN A 33 -18.48 -7.33 9.21
C ASN A 33 -17.42 -6.75 8.26
N ILE A 34 -16.29 -7.43 8.11
CA ILE A 34 -15.17 -7.01 7.28
C ILE A 34 -15.16 -7.81 5.98
N TYR A 35 -15.21 -7.11 4.86
CA TYR A 35 -14.96 -7.67 3.52
C TYR A 35 -13.57 -7.25 3.08
N LEU A 36 -12.71 -8.24 2.83
CA LEU A 36 -11.32 -8.04 2.50
C LEU A 36 -11.05 -8.46 1.07
N TYR A 37 -10.34 -7.62 0.31
CA TYR A 37 -9.85 -7.95 -1.01
C TYR A 37 -8.36 -7.65 -1.08
N ARG A 38 -7.58 -8.55 -1.67
CA ARG A 38 -6.15 -8.35 -1.90
C ARG A 38 -5.81 -8.60 -3.35
N ILE A 39 -4.74 -7.99 -3.82
CA ILE A 39 -4.14 -8.33 -5.10
C ILE A 39 -3.74 -9.81 -5.12
N GLU A 40 -4.05 -10.49 -6.21
CA GLU A 40 -3.59 -11.85 -6.49
C GLU A 40 -2.10 -11.78 -6.85
N GLY A 41 -1.23 -12.16 -5.92
CA GLY A 41 0.22 -12.05 -6.06
C GLY A 41 0.90 -13.38 -6.44
N THR A 42 2.03 -13.27 -7.12
CA THR A 42 2.84 -14.38 -7.64
C THR A 42 4.13 -14.61 -6.84
N SER A 43 4.59 -13.62 -6.07
CA SER A 43 5.79 -13.72 -5.23
C SER A 43 5.48 -13.42 -3.76
N THR A 44 6.43 -13.73 -2.86
CA THR A 44 6.32 -13.47 -1.42
C THR A 44 7.08 -12.20 -1.03
N ALA A 45 6.55 -11.44 -0.06
CA ALA A 45 7.21 -10.27 0.52
C ALA A 45 6.90 -10.12 2.02
N LEU A 46 7.75 -9.39 2.75
CA LEU A 46 7.51 -9.05 4.16
C LEU A 46 6.69 -7.77 4.27
N ASN A 47 5.45 -7.86 4.75
CA ASN A 47 4.54 -6.71 4.84
C ASN A 47 4.88 -5.72 5.97
N ARG A 48 5.47 -6.22 7.07
CA ARG A 48 6.09 -5.54 8.23
C ARG A 48 6.99 -6.55 8.96
N TYR A 49 8.00 -6.08 9.69
CA TYR A 49 9.01 -6.90 10.41
C TYR A 49 8.41 -8.06 11.24
N ASP A 50 7.22 -7.87 11.85
CA ASP A 50 6.55 -8.87 12.70
C ASP A 50 5.23 -9.45 12.12
N SER A 51 5.00 -9.37 10.81
CA SER A 51 3.75 -9.84 10.20
C SER A 51 3.96 -11.01 9.25
N GLU A 52 2.91 -11.81 9.07
CA GLU A 52 2.92 -12.91 8.12
C GLU A 52 3.29 -12.41 6.71
N PRO A 53 4.11 -13.17 5.96
CA PRO A 53 4.44 -12.82 4.59
C PRO A 53 3.19 -12.67 3.73
N VAL A 54 3.20 -11.69 2.83
CA VAL A 54 2.11 -11.45 1.89
C VAL A 54 2.50 -11.85 0.48
N LYS A 55 1.49 -12.10 -0.35
CA LYS A 55 1.67 -12.29 -1.79
C LYS A 55 1.63 -10.95 -2.51
N VAL A 56 2.64 -10.70 -3.35
CA VAL A 56 2.82 -9.47 -4.13
C VAL A 56 2.83 -9.79 -5.62
N LEU A 57 2.36 -8.85 -6.43
CA LEU A 57 2.34 -8.96 -7.89
C LEU A 57 3.47 -8.14 -8.49
N LYS A 58 4.09 -8.65 -9.56
CA LYS A 58 5.08 -7.90 -10.33
C LYS A 58 4.43 -6.67 -10.93
N TRP A 59 5.03 -5.51 -10.70
CA TRP A 59 4.51 -4.26 -11.26
C TRP A 59 5.32 -3.83 -12.49
N PHE A 60 6.61 -3.52 -12.30
CA PHE A 60 7.57 -3.24 -13.36
C PHE A 60 8.99 -3.37 -12.83
N ASP A 61 9.97 -3.61 -13.71
CA ASP A 61 11.40 -3.72 -13.38
C ASP A 61 11.68 -4.58 -12.13
N LYS A 62 12.29 -4.07 -11.06
CA LYS A 62 12.46 -4.78 -9.77
C LYS A 62 11.40 -4.46 -8.72
N TYR A 63 10.31 -3.81 -9.11
CA TYR A 63 9.26 -3.35 -8.21
C TYR A 63 8.01 -4.23 -8.22
N TRP A 64 7.47 -4.42 -7.02
CA TRP A 64 6.32 -5.27 -6.76
C TRP A 64 5.28 -4.51 -5.94
N LEU A 65 4.02 -4.92 -6.06
CA LEU A 65 2.91 -4.28 -5.38
C LEU A 65 2.11 -5.26 -4.54
N PHE A 66 1.70 -4.78 -3.38
CA PHE A 66 0.58 -5.31 -2.60
C PHE A 66 -0.51 -4.25 -2.56
N ILE A 67 -1.75 -4.64 -2.89
CA ILE A 67 -2.92 -3.79 -2.74
C ILE A 67 -3.93 -4.52 -1.86
N GLU A 68 -4.42 -3.85 -0.83
CA GLU A 68 -5.48 -4.35 0.05
C GLU A 68 -6.63 -3.34 0.10
N LEU A 69 -7.85 -3.84 -0.07
CA LEU A 69 -9.08 -3.11 0.18
C LEU A 69 -9.81 -3.77 1.32
N LYS A 70 -10.13 -2.99 2.34
CA LYS A 70 -10.88 -3.43 3.50
C LYS A 70 -12.16 -2.60 3.61
N PHE A 71 -13.30 -3.28 3.59
CA PHE A 71 -14.61 -2.67 3.77
C PHE A 71 -15.20 -3.13 5.10
N ILE A 72 -15.42 -2.22 6.05
CA ILE A 72 -15.98 -2.52 7.38
C ILE A 72 -17.42 -2.04 7.39
N VAL A 73 -18.36 -2.95 7.62
CA VAL A 73 -19.80 -2.64 7.62
C VAL A 73 -20.27 -2.42 9.05
N ASP A 74 -20.56 -1.17 9.39
CA ASP A 74 -21.08 -0.80 10.70
C ASP A 74 -22.59 -0.61 10.66
N LYS A 75 -23.29 -1.43 11.45
CA LYS A 75 -24.75 -1.41 11.55
C LYS A 75 -25.14 -0.70 12.83
N SER A 76 -25.77 0.46 12.73
CA SER A 76 -26.30 1.20 13.87
C SER A 76 -27.83 1.30 13.79
N LYS A 77 -28.50 1.32 14.94
CA LYS A 77 -29.94 1.62 15.02
C LYS A 77 -30.10 3.12 15.24
N ARG A 78 -30.71 3.82 14.28
CA ARG A 78 -31.14 5.22 14.43
C ARG A 78 -32.64 5.29 14.23
N LEU A 79 -33.38 5.79 15.24
CA LEU A 79 -34.82 6.06 15.16
C LEU A 79 -35.62 4.89 14.55
N GLN A 80 -35.43 3.67 15.11
CA GLN A 80 -36.07 2.42 14.68
C GLN A 80 -35.69 1.87 13.28
N LYS A 81 -34.81 2.54 12.52
CA LYS A 81 -34.21 2.00 11.29
C LYS A 81 -32.79 1.49 11.54
N ILE A 82 -32.47 0.34 10.94
CA ILE A 82 -31.09 -0.13 10.83
C ILE A 82 -30.43 0.66 9.71
N VAL A 83 -29.41 1.44 10.04
CA VAL A 83 -28.55 2.14 9.10
C VAL A 83 -27.25 1.35 9.01
N SER A 84 -26.78 1.09 7.79
CA SER A 84 -25.48 0.46 7.54
C SER A 84 -24.57 1.48 6.90
N GLU A 85 -23.46 1.78 7.56
CA GLU A 85 -22.36 2.58 7.03
C GLU A 85 -21.22 1.62 6.63
N ILE A 86 -20.47 2.00 5.60
CA ILE A 86 -19.35 1.21 5.09
C ILE A 86 -18.13 2.10 5.19
N HIS A 87 -17.13 1.64 5.92
CA HIS A 87 -15.82 2.27 6.01
C HIS A 87 -14.87 1.56 5.05
N THR A 88 -14.17 2.34 4.24
CA THR A 88 -13.27 1.85 3.20
C THR A 88 -11.84 2.25 3.54
N ASN A 89 -10.98 1.26 3.70
CA ASN A 89 -9.54 1.43 3.81
C ASN A 89 -8.86 0.82 2.59
N ILE A 90 -7.99 1.60 1.96
CA ILE A 90 -7.18 1.23 0.80
C ILE A 90 -5.73 1.33 1.21
N SER A 91 -4.99 0.22 1.08
CA SER A 91 -3.57 0.18 1.39
C SER A 91 -2.78 -0.29 0.17
N ILE A 92 -1.74 0.46 -0.18
CA ILE A 92 -0.83 0.15 -1.29
C ILE A 92 0.57 0.09 -0.74
N SER A 93 1.21 -1.07 -0.82
CA SER A 93 2.61 -1.24 -0.43
C SER A 93 3.48 -1.51 -1.66
N VAL A 94 4.61 -0.83 -1.71
CA VAL A 94 5.62 -0.98 -2.76
C VAL A 94 6.80 -1.75 -2.21
N TYR A 95 7.28 -2.72 -2.97
CA TYR A 95 8.42 -3.56 -2.63
C TYR A 95 9.46 -3.55 -3.74
N GLU A 96 10.69 -3.84 -3.36
CA GLU A 96 11.84 -4.00 -4.25
C GLU A 96 12.41 -5.43 -4.13
N GLY A 97 12.83 -5.99 -5.25
CA GLY A 97 13.59 -7.23 -5.33
C GLY A 97 13.60 -7.84 -6.74
N GLU A 98 14.64 -8.60 -7.05
CA GLU A 98 14.80 -9.33 -8.31
C GLU A 98 13.86 -10.52 -8.37
N ASP A 99 13.49 -11.02 -9.56
CA ASP A 99 12.56 -12.15 -9.69
C ASP A 99 13.01 -13.41 -8.91
N SER A 100 14.32 -13.62 -8.80
CA SER A 100 14.94 -14.73 -8.06
C SER A 100 14.85 -14.61 -6.54
N ASP A 101 14.57 -13.42 -6.00
CA ASP A 101 14.59 -13.22 -4.55
C ASP A 101 13.41 -13.96 -3.88
N GLU A 102 13.69 -14.74 -2.84
CA GLU A 102 12.65 -15.49 -2.12
C GLU A 102 11.63 -14.57 -1.43
N ILE A 103 12.10 -13.41 -0.96
CA ILE A 103 11.32 -12.43 -0.21
C ILE A 103 11.65 -11.03 -0.70
N LYS A 104 10.63 -10.27 -1.12
CA LYS A 104 10.78 -8.86 -1.50
C LYS A 104 10.76 -7.95 -0.27
N THR A 105 11.47 -6.83 -0.36
CA THR A 105 11.65 -5.85 0.71
C THR A 105 10.68 -4.68 0.54
N GLN A 106 9.92 -4.33 1.59
CA GLN A 106 8.99 -3.21 1.53
C GLN A 106 9.72 -1.87 1.60
N LEU A 107 9.48 -1.01 0.62
CA LEU A 107 10.04 0.34 0.58
C LEU A 107 9.20 1.32 1.39
N PHE A 108 7.90 1.35 1.08
CA PHE A 108 6.93 2.25 1.70
C PHE A 108 5.50 1.79 1.41
N ARG A 109 4.55 2.44 2.06
CA ARG A 109 3.13 2.18 1.95
C ARG A 109 2.32 3.47 1.99
N ALA A 110 1.29 3.55 1.15
CA ALA A 110 0.30 4.62 1.12
C ALA A 110 -1.05 4.08 1.55
N GLU A 111 -1.74 4.80 2.44
CA GLU A 111 -3.09 4.42 2.90
C GLU A 111 -4.09 5.54 2.65
N TRP A 112 -5.26 5.18 2.13
CA TRP A 112 -6.44 6.04 2.11
C TRP A 112 -7.53 5.38 2.94
N ASP A 113 -7.80 5.96 4.10
CA ASP A 113 -8.84 5.51 5.01
C ASP A 113 -9.96 6.55 5.08
N ASP A 114 -11.19 6.19 4.69
CA ASP A 114 -12.27 7.16 4.74
C ASP A 114 -12.70 7.51 6.18
N PHE A 115 -12.34 6.69 7.20
CA PHE A 115 -12.57 6.70 8.67
C PHE A 115 -13.91 7.25 9.19
N ASN A 116 -14.74 7.81 8.33
CA ASN A 116 -15.73 8.85 8.59
C ASN A 116 -15.35 9.84 9.72
N ASN A 117 -14.05 10.04 9.99
CA ASN A 117 -13.57 10.84 11.10
C ASN A 117 -13.26 12.25 10.60
N PRO A 118 -14.11 13.25 10.90
CA PRO A 118 -13.84 14.64 10.52
C PRO A 118 -12.68 15.26 11.31
N GLU A 119 -12.20 14.61 12.37
CA GLU A 119 -11.10 15.07 13.23
C GLU A 119 -9.77 14.37 12.94
N GLU A 120 -9.65 13.64 11.83
CA GLU A 120 -8.37 13.04 11.43
C GLU A 120 -7.29 14.14 11.30
N LEU A 121 -6.13 13.92 11.90
CA LEU A 121 -5.06 14.92 11.96
C LEU A 121 -4.09 14.80 10.78
N HIS A 122 -4.08 13.65 10.11
CA HIS A 122 -3.11 13.31 9.09
C HIS A 122 -3.68 13.40 7.67
N SER A 123 -2.98 14.11 6.80
CA SER A 123 -3.28 14.25 5.38
C SER A 123 -3.22 12.92 4.63
N GLN A 124 -4.07 12.78 3.61
CA GLN A 124 -4.16 11.56 2.82
C GLN A 124 -3.41 11.68 1.48
N PRO A 125 -2.78 10.60 0.97
CA PRO A 125 -2.57 9.33 1.66
C PRO A 125 -1.67 9.44 2.90
N HIS A 126 -1.89 8.54 3.86
CA HIS A 126 -0.97 8.33 4.97
C HIS A 126 0.22 7.52 4.46
N TRP A 127 1.40 8.14 4.48
CA TRP A 127 2.64 7.49 4.04
C TRP A 127 3.38 6.85 5.21
N HIS A 128 3.76 5.59 5.04
CA HIS A 128 4.63 4.85 5.95
C HIS A 128 5.92 4.49 5.20
N ILE A 129 7.06 5.00 5.65
CA ILE A 129 8.37 4.73 5.03
C ILE A 129 9.05 3.63 5.83
N THR A 130 9.34 2.49 5.19
CA THR A 130 9.77 1.24 5.87
C THR A 130 11.15 0.76 5.47
N SER A 131 11.76 1.32 4.42
CA SER A 131 13.07 0.87 3.92
C SER A 131 14.21 0.90 4.96
N SER A 132 14.13 1.77 5.97
CA SER A 132 15.10 1.81 7.06
C SER A 132 15.12 0.53 7.90
N GLN A 133 13.98 -0.15 8.05
CA GLN A 133 13.88 -1.42 8.79
C GLN A 133 14.56 -2.58 8.05
N ALA A 134 14.57 -2.53 6.72
CA ALA A 134 15.28 -3.53 5.92
C ALA A 134 16.80 -3.45 6.08
N ILE A 135 17.32 -2.21 6.13
CA ILE A 135 18.74 -1.94 6.39
C ILE A 135 19.10 -2.36 7.83
N GLU A 136 18.24 -2.07 8.80
CA GLU A 136 18.41 -2.50 10.20
C GLU A 136 18.45 -4.03 10.33
N LYS A 137 17.63 -4.78 9.58
CA LYS A 137 17.69 -6.25 9.55
C LYS A 137 19.03 -6.76 9.00
N THR A 138 19.50 -6.20 7.88
CA THR A 138 20.85 -6.50 7.38
C THR A 138 21.90 -6.20 8.45
N PHE A 139 21.72 -5.12 9.21
CA PHE A 139 22.62 -4.79 10.30
C PHE A 139 22.63 -5.84 11.42
N GLU A 140 21.45 -6.30 11.88
CA GLU A 140 21.32 -7.34 12.91
C GLU A 140 21.88 -8.69 12.44
N ASP A 141 21.47 -9.16 11.26
CA ASP A 141 21.89 -10.46 10.71
C ASP A 141 23.42 -10.54 10.53
N TYR A 142 24.05 -9.45 10.05
CA TYR A 142 25.49 -9.43 9.81
C TYR A 142 26.32 -9.12 11.07
N SER A 143 25.80 -8.32 12.02
CA SER A 143 26.49 -8.06 13.30
C SER A 143 26.67 -9.32 14.14
N ASN A 144 25.77 -10.29 13.96
CA ASN A 144 25.86 -11.59 14.61
C ASN A 144 26.93 -12.51 13.99
N HIS A 145 27.55 -12.16 12.85
CA HIS A 145 28.38 -13.08 12.05
C HIS A 145 29.82 -12.62 11.76
N PHE A 146 30.21 -11.36 11.98
CA PHE A 146 31.56 -10.88 11.60
C PHE A 146 32.20 -9.86 12.58
N ASP A 147 33.54 -9.94 12.73
CA ASP A 147 34.37 -8.97 13.45
C ASP A 147 34.58 -7.69 12.61
N ASN A 148 33.87 -6.62 13.01
CA ASN A 148 33.98 -5.16 12.83
C ASN A 148 34.75 -4.47 11.66
N GLY A 149 35.73 -5.09 11.00
CA GLY A 149 36.56 -4.43 9.97
C GLY A 149 36.01 -4.50 8.55
N ASP A 150 35.47 -5.66 8.15
CA ASP A 150 34.95 -5.94 6.79
C ASP A 150 33.43 -5.69 6.68
N PHE A 151 32.81 -5.33 7.81
CA PHE A 151 31.37 -5.12 7.96
C PHE A 151 30.91 -3.80 7.33
N VAL A 152 31.71 -2.74 7.41
CA VAL A 152 31.35 -1.40 6.92
C VAL A 152 31.33 -1.34 5.39
N SER A 153 32.31 -1.96 4.72
CA SER A 153 32.37 -2.05 3.25
C SER A 153 31.20 -2.85 2.68
N LEU A 154 30.89 -4.02 3.28
CA LEU A 154 29.74 -4.84 2.88
C LEU A 154 28.41 -4.13 3.12
N LEU A 155 28.31 -3.30 4.16
CA LEU A 155 27.14 -2.48 4.45
C LEU A 155 26.95 -1.36 3.42
N GLU A 156 28.02 -0.69 3.00
CA GLU A 156 27.95 0.32 1.94
C GLU A 156 27.54 -0.30 0.60
N ASP A 157 28.05 -1.49 0.28
CA ASP A 157 27.65 -2.28 -0.88
C ASP A 157 26.18 -2.77 -0.81
N GLN A 158 25.68 -3.13 0.38
CA GLN A 158 24.27 -3.47 0.57
C GLN A 158 23.37 -2.23 0.45
N ARG A 159 23.78 -1.10 1.03
CA ARG A 159 23.01 0.15 1.02
C ARG A 159 22.88 0.75 -0.37
N THR A 160 23.85 0.53 -1.25
CA THR A 160 23.79 0.96 -2.65
C THR A 160 22.91 0.07 -3.54
N LYS A 161 22.55 -1.14 -3.10
CA LYS A 161 21.64 -2.03 -3.84
C LYS A 161 20.17 -1.64 -3.70
N PHE A 162 19.79 -1.08 -2.55
CA PHE A 162 18.41 -0.68 -2.29
C PHE A 162 18.13 0.72 -2.80
N PHE A 163 16.90 0.92 -3.29
CA PHE A 163 16.44 2.24 -3.69
C PHE A 163 16.36 3.19 -2.48
N ASP A 164 16.99 4.36 -2.60
CA ASP A 164 16.90 5.39 -1.56
C ASP A 164 15.55 6.12 -1.63
N VAL A 165 14.58 5.63 -0.85
CA VAL A 165 13.24 6.21 -0.73
C VAL A 165 13.23 7.69 -0.34
N LYS A 166 14.33 8.22 0.24
CA LYS A 166 14.45 9.65 0.55
C LYS A 166 14.44 10.53 -0.69
N ARG A 167 14.67 9.95 -1.88
CA ARG A 167 14.62 10.64 -3.17
C ARG A 167 13.19 10.79 -3.71
N ILE A 168 12.20 10.12 -3.12
CA ILE A 168 10.81 10.16 -3.58
C ILE A 168 10.11 11.41 -3.09
N HIS A 169 9.45 12.11 -4.02
CA HIS A 169 8.49 13.15 -3.68
C HIS A 169 7.12 12.51 -3.49
N PHE A 170 6.71 12.32 -2.23
CA PHE A 170 5.44 11.69 -1.91
C PHE A 170 4.25 12.60 -2.21
N ALA A 171 3.35 12.13 -3.08
CA ALA A 171 2.14 12.88 -3.42
C ALA A 171 1.17 12.94 -2.22
N MET A 172 0.63 14.13 -1.97
CA MET A 172 -0.40 14.39 -0.97
C MET A 172 -1.66 14.89 -1.68
N ASN A 173 -2.83 14.58 -1.13
CA ASN A 173 -4.13 14.93 -1.71
C ASN A 173 -4.98 15.75 -0.73
N GLY A 174 -4.42 16.85 -0.22
CA GLY A 174 -5.21 17.90 0.46
C GLY A 174 -5.77 18.89 -0.56
N ASN A 175 -6.96 19.44 -0.30
CA ASN A 175 -7.64 20.33 -1.26
C ASN A 175 -7.93 21.73 -0.68
N TRP A 176 -6.91 22.33 -0.06
CA TRP A 176 -7.05 23.64 0.60
C TRP A 176 -7.33 24.80 -0.35
N GLN A 177 -6.94 24.70 -1.63
CA GLN A 177 -7.18 25.73 -2.63
C GLN A 177 -8.68 25.92 -2.95
N GLU A 178 -9.50 24.91 -2.66
CA GLU A 178 -10.97 24.97 -2.76
C GLU A 178 -11.63 25.09 -1.36
N GLU A 179 -10.87 25.57 -0.36
CA GLU A 179 -11.30 25.67 1.05
C GLU A 179 -11.75 24.32 1.65
N GLN A 180 -11.22 23.20 1.15
CA GLN A 180 -11.48 21.86 1.67
C GLN A 180 -10.35 21.39 2.60
N SER A 181 -10.58 20.25 3.26
CA SER A 181 -9.65 19.65 4.23
C SER A 181 -8.54 18.83 3.55
N HIS A 182 -7.60 18.36 4.36
CA HIS A 182 -6.61 17.33 4.05
C HIS A 182 -7.17 15.90 4.02
N ILE A 183 -8.44 15.74 4.40
CA ILE A 183 -9.18 14.48 4.41
C ILE A 183 -10.28 14.52 3.34
N HIS A 184 -10.43 13.42 2.60
CA HIS A 184 -11.48 13.28 1.60
C HIS A 184 -12.21 11.95 1.77
N LYS A 185 -13.53 12.01 1.90
CA LYS A 185 -14.35 10.80 1.93
C LYS A 185 -14.39 10.13 0.55
N ILE A 186 -14.42 8.81 0.56
CA ILE A 186 -14.72 8.00 -0.62
C ILE A 186 -16.22 8.10 -0.89
N LYS A 187 -16.59 8.63 -2.05
CA LYS A 187 -18.00 8.89 -2.42
C LYS A 187 -18.52 7.91 -3.47
N ASN A 188 -17.66 7.48 -4.39
CA ASN A 188 -18.03 6.59 -5.50
C ASN A 188 -16.82 5.79 -6.01
N PRO A 189 -17.07 4.69 -6.77
CA PRO A 189 -16.02 3.88 -7.36
C PRO A 189 -15.05 4.65 -8.28
N GLU A 190 -15.56 5.58 -9.09
CA GLU A 190 -14.75 6.33 -10.05
C GLU A 190 -13.69 7.20 -9.39
N GLN A 191 -14.01 7.78 -8.23
CA GLN A 191 -13.08 8.55 -7.41
C GLN A 191 -11.92 7.68 -6.94
N VAL A 192 -12.21 6.45 -6.48
CA VAL A 192 -11.20 5.49 -6.03
C VAL A 192 -10.28 5.09 -7.17
N SER A 193 -10.85 4.76 -8.33
CA SER A 193 -10.06 4.35 -9.50
C SER A 193 -9.12 5.48 -9.94
N LYS A 194 -9.62 6.72 -10.08
CA LYS A 194 -8.80 7.88 -10.45
C LYS A 194 -7.67 8.13 -9.47
N TRP A 195 -7.97 8.07 -8.17
CA TRP A 195 -6.96 8.25 -7.13
C TRP A 195 -5.89 7.16 -7.21
N LEU A 196 -6.30 5.88 -7.28
CA LEU A 196 -5.39 4.75 -7.31
C LEU A 196 -4.50 4.79 -8.57
N MET A 197 -5.08 5.02 -9.75
CA MET A 197 -4.32 5.13 -10.99
C MET A 197 -3.37 6.33 -10.97
N GLY A 198 -3.83 7.50 -10.51
CA GLY A 198 -3.00 8.70 -10.40
C GLY A 198 -1.82 8.50 -9.45
N LEU A 199 -2.08 7.90 -8.29
CA LEU A 199 -1.06 7.60 -7.29
C LEU A 199 -0.03 6.59 -7.81
N LEU A 200 -0.48 5.48 -8.42
CA LEU A 200 0.42 4.47 -8.98
C LEU A 200 1.28 5.05 -10.12
N ASN A 201 0.70 5.84 -11.01
CA ASN A 201 1.48 6.52 -12.06
C ASN A 201 2.53 7.48 -11.48
N HIS A 202 2.16 8.26 -10.46
CA HIS A 202 3.10 9.16 -9.80
C HIS A 202 4.25 8.40 -9.13
N ILE A 203 3.93 7.35 -8.35
CA ILE A 203 4.92 6.50 -7.70
C ILE A 203 5.89 5.93 -8.73
N ARG A 204 5.37 5.41 -9.86
CA ARG A 204 6.21 4.86 -10.93
C ARG A 204 7.21 5.89 -11.45
N VAL A 205 6.75 7.11 -11.75
CA VAL A 205 7.63 8.20 -12.19
C VAL A 205 8.71 8.51 -11.16
N GLU A 206 8.39 8.51 -9.86
CA GLU A 206 9.39 8.75 -8.81
C GLU A 206 10.41 7.61 -8.67
N LEU A 207 10.01 6.36 -8.93
CA LEU A 207 10.88 5.17 -8.87
C LEU A 207 11.78 4.99 -10.09
N GLU A 208 11.42 5.59 -11.24
CA GLU A 208 12.19 5.56 -12.48
C GLU A 208 13.25 6.69 -12.56
N LYS A 209 13.30 7.61 -11.58
CA LYS A 209 14.28 8.73 -11.47
C LYS A 209 15.61 8.34 -10.83
#